data_AF-A0A7C6HGH9-F1
#
_entry.id   AF-A0A7C6HGH9-F1
#
_cell.length_a   1.000
_cell.length_b   1.000
_cell.length_c   1.000
_cell.angle_alpha   90.00
_cell.angle_beta   90.00
_cell.angle_gamma   90.00
#
_symmetry.space_group_name_H-M   'P 1'
#
loop_
_entity.id
_entity.type
_entity.pdbx_description
1 polymer ?
#
loop_
_entity_poly.entity_id
_entity_poly.type
_entity_poly.pdbx_seq_one_letter_code
_entity_poly.pdbx_strand_id
1 'polypeptide(L)'
;MKLFKFLDFTKDGKGIEKDAPQKRAFFRFWSRFWEKRYRLIGANFLYLPSAIISLFVATLVFLVAASLFVTLEGSDNAISQFLQNRESATEMARQTIIIVIAFTAIITTVVPIFAVGPFYAGFTYLLRSIVTENPVFLWHDFKTKARSNFKLGLKVGLTNFVAGFFLMVDAAAYMAISNNSQGQFSNVPSFILFIAIAVILFLSLLLMMVNLYAYPIMVTFNVTYKQLYKNAIILSLIRWIPNLLILILNAVLIALPFLFMFGNSTLVIPTVLYIFITPAFIGFLNNFYVNNTIKKYLIDNESADKSKETTKEAEGDVI
;
A
#
# COMPACT_ATOMS: atom_id res chain seq x y z
N MET A 1 -54.70 2.77 11.71
CA MET A 1 -53.90 2.23 10.58
C MET A 1 -52.71 3.14 10.21
N LYS A 2 -51.87 3.57 11.17
CA LYS A 2 -50.69 4.45 10.94
C LYS A 2 -49.40 3.98 11.63
N LEU A 3 -49.37 2.75 12.17
CA LEU A 3 -48.21 2.23 12.92
C LEU A 3 -47.16 1.50 12.06
N PHE A 4 -47.44 1.22 10.79
CA PHE A 4 -46.59 0.37 9.93
C PHE A 4 -45.83 1.13 8.84
N LYS A 5 -45.87 2.47 8.82
CA LYS A 5 -45.12 3.30 7.84
C LYS A 5 -43.60 3.36 8.09
N PHE A 6 -43.12 2.76 9.18
CA PHE A 6 -41.69 2.66 9.53
C PHE A 6 -41.00 1.40 8.99
N LEU A 7 -41.77 0.42 8.49
CA LEU A 7 -41.24 -0.83 7.90
C LEU A 7 -41.20 -0.79 6.37
N ASP A 8 -41.32 0.41 5.79
CA ASP A 8 -41.18 0.61 4.36
C ASP A 8 -39.68 0.72 4.01
N PHE A 9 -39.06 -0.44 3.79
CA PHE A 9 -37.64 -0.55 3.41
C PHE A 9 -37.34 -0.05 1.99
N THR A 10 -38.36 0.40 1.25
CA THR A 10 -38.20 1.06 -0.06
C THR A 10 -38.00 2.57 0.06
N LYS A 11 -38.16 3.15 1.26
CA LYS A 11 -37.80 4.55 1.50
C LYS A 11 -36.29 4.72 1.54
N ASP A 12 -35.81 5.60 0.68
CA ASP A 12 -34.46 6.12 0.74
C ASP A 12 -34.17 6.70 2.14
N GLY A 13 -33.03 6.33 2.71
CA GLY A 13 -32.62 6.75 4.04
C GLY A 13 -32.63 8.29 4.17
N LYS A 14 -33.17 8.78 5.28
CA LYS A 14 -33.27 10.22 5.58
C LYS A 14 -31.86 10.84 5.57
N GLY A 15 -31.54 11.64 4.53
CA GLY A 15 -30.31 12.43 4.46
C GLY A 15 -29.47 12.32 3.18
N ILE A 16 -29.93 11.64 2.13
CA ILE A 16 -29.20 11.61 0.84
C ILE A 16 -30.14 12.11 -0.27
N GLU A 17 -30.05 13.39 -0.60
CA GLU A 17 -30.58 13.92 -1.86
C GLU A 17 -29.78 13.30 -3.01
N LYS A 18 -30.43 12.46 -3.82
CA LYS A 18 -29.81 11.76 -4.95
C LYS A 18 -29.26 12.72 -6.02
N ASP A 19 -29.79 13.95 -6.07
CA ASP A 19 -29.48 14.97 -7.07
C ASP A 19 -28.74 16.20 -6.51
N ALA A 20 -28.23 16.14 -5.27
CA ALA A 20 -27.43 17.25 -4.72
C ALA A 20 -26.11 17.39 -5.50
N PRO A 21 -25.68 18.62 -5.86
CA PRO A 21 -24.45 18.83 -6.59
C PRO A 21 -23.27 18.23 -5.83
N GLN A 22 -22.51 17.36 -6.50
CA GLN A 22 -21.38 16.69 -5.86
C GLN A 22 -20.37 17.74 -5.36
N LYS A 23 -20.11 17.76 -4.05
CA LYS A 23 -19.08 18.61 -3.45
C LYS A 23 -17.73 18.41 -4.17
N ARG A 24 -16.83 19.40 -4.10
CA ARG A 24 -15.46 19.26 -4.65
C ARG A 24 -14.74 18.09 -3.97
N ALA A 25 -13.81 17.45 -4.69
CA ALA A 25 -13.16 16.21 -4.27
C ALA A 25 -12.55 16.27 -2.86
N PHE A 26 -11.90 17.38 -2.50
CA PHE A 26 -11.33 17.59 -1.16
C PHE A 26 -12.40 17.57 -0.06
N PHE A 27 -13.48 18.33 -0.22
CA PHE A 27 -14.57 18.36 0.77
C PHE A 27 -15.32 17.03 0.85
N ARG A 28 -15.48 16.31 -0.28
CA ARG A 28 -16.05 14.95 -0.27
C ARG A 28 -15.18 13.99 0.52
N PHE A 29 -13.86 14.04 0.33
CA PHE A 29 -12.93 13.19 1.06
C PHE A 29 -13.11 13.36 2.57
N TRP A 30 -13.04 14.59 3.06
CA TRP A 30 -13.16 14.84 4.50
C TRP A 30 -14.56 14.56 5.06
N SER A 31 -15.64 14.90 4.33
CA SER A 31 -17.02 14.57 4.73
C SER A 31 -17.14 13.06 4.97
N ARG A 32 -16.70 12.25 4.01
CA ARG A 32 -16.79 10.78 4.08
C ARG A 32 -15.94 10.20 5.21
N PHE A 33 -14.71 10.68 5.36
CA PHE A 33 -13.85 10.21 6.43
C PHE A 33 -14.46 10.48 7.81
N TRP A 34 -14.94 11.70 8.07
CA TRP A 34 -15.50 12.06 9.37
C TRP A 34 -16.83 11.37 9.65
N GLU A 35 -17.69 11.23 8.65
CA GLU A 35 -18.96 10.50 8.77
C GLU A 35 -18.75 9.00 9.03
N LYS A 36 -17.69 8.42 8.46
CA LYS A 36 -17.42 6.98 8.54
C LYS A 36 -16.25 6.62 9.46
N ARG A 37 -15.77 7.56 10.29
CA ARG A 37 -14.60 7.40 11.18
C ARG A 37 -14.63 6.11 12.03
N TYR A 38 -15.77 5.77 12.62
CA TYR A 38 -15.89 4.55 13.42
C TYR A 38 -15.80 3.27 12.58
N ARG A 39 -16.29 3.30 11.33
CA ARG A 39 -16.13 2.18 10.40
C ARG A 39 -14.68 2.04 9.94
N LEU A 40 -13.96 3.16 9.78
CA LEU A 40 -12.53 3.16 9.46
C LEU A 40 -11.70 2.59 10.62
N ILE A 41 -11.96 3.04 11.85
CA ILE A 41 -11.34 2.48 13.07
C ILE A 41 -11.62 0.98 13.17
N GLY A 42 -12.87 0.57 12.98
CA GLY A 42 -13.25 -0.85 12.97
C GLY A 42 -12.54 -1.66 11.88
N ALA A 43 -12.45 -1.13 10.65
CA ALA A 43 -11.69 -1.75 9.57
C ALA A 43 -10.20 -1.89 9.92
N ASN A 44 -9.62 -0.92 10.63
CA ASN A 44 -8.24 -0.98 11.09
C ASN A 44 -8.04 -2.17 12.05
N PHE A 45 -8.90 -2.32 13.06
CA PHE A 45 -8.83 -3.44 14.01
C PHE A 45 -8.95 -4.82 13.33
N LEU A 46 -9.74 -4.92 12.26
CA LEU A 46 -9.83 -6.17 11.50
C LEU A 46 -8.57 -6.49 10.71
N TYR A 47 -7.87 -5.47 10.23
CA TYR A 47 -6.62 -5.62 9.49
C TYR A 47 -5.40 -5.79 10.39
N LEU A 48 -5.46 -5.34 11.63
CA LEU A 48 -4.34 -5.35 12.59
C LEU A 48 -3.59 -6.69 12.70
N PRO A 49 -4.26 -7.86 12.86
CA PRO A 49 -3.54 -9.13 12.96
C PRO A 49 -2.67 -9.41 11.72
N SER A 50 -3.21 -9.15 10.53
CA SER A 50 -2.44 -9.27 9.28
C SER A 50 -1.37 -8.18 9.16
N ALA A 51 -1.63 -6.96 9.64
CA ALA A 51 -0.65 -5.87 9.62
C ALA A 51 0.57 -6.19 10.49
N ILE A 52 0.38 -6.87 11.63
CA ILE A 52 1.47 -7.30 12.52
C ILE A 52 2.33 -8.36 11.82
N ILE A 53 1.71 -9.34 11.15
CA ILE A 53 2.43 -10.35 10.36
C ILE A 53 3.24 -9.68 9.25
N SER A 54 2.61 -8.78 8.49
CA SER A 54 3.27 -8.01 7.44
C SER A 54 4.45 -7.19 7.96
N LEU A 55 4.28 -6.54 9.11
CA LEU A 55 5.34 -5.76 9.75
C LEU A 55 6.50 -6.63 10.21
N PHE A 56 6.22 -7.79 10.79
CA PHE A 56 7.22 -8.77 11.19
C PHE A 56 8.02 -9.26 9.98
N VAL A 57 7.34 -9.66 8.90
CA VAL A 57 7.98 -10.08 7.65
C VAL A 57 8.84 -8.96 7.05
N ALA A 58 8.31 -7.73 6.95
CA ALA A 58 9.05 -6.58 6.44
C ALA A 58 10.32 -6.30 7.28
N THR A 59 10.22 -6.41 8.60
CA THR A 59 11.36 -6.24 9.51
C THR A 59 12.39 -7.34 9.32
N LEU A 60 11.98 -8.60 9.16
CA LEU A 60 12.92 -9.69 8.89
C LEU A 60 13.66 -9.50 7.56
N VAL A 61 12.95 -9.12 6.49
CA VAL A 61 13.59 -8.85 5.20
C VAL A 61 14.56 -7.67 5.31
N PHE A 62 14.20 -6.63 6.05
CA PHE A 62 15.11 -5.52 6.33
C PHE A 62 16.37 -5.98 7.07
N LEU A 63 16.24 -6.82 8.11
CA LEU A 63 17.38 -7.33 8.86
C LEU A 63 18.29 -8.19 7.97
N VAL A 64 17.73 -9.01 7.08
CA VAL A 64 18.50 -9.76 6.08
C VAL A 64 19.26 -8.80 5.16
N ALA A 65 18.58 -7.79 4.60
CA ALA A 65 19.21 -6.78 3.74
C ALA A 65 20.32 -6.00 4.48
N ALA A 66 20.10 -5.61 5.73
CA ALA A 66 21.09 -4.94 6.57
C ALA A 66 22.30 -5.84 6.86
N SER A 67 22.08 -7.13 7.13
CA SER A 67 23.18 -8.09 7.33
C SER A 67 24.02 -8.28 6.07
N LEU A 68 23.38 -8.29 4.89
CA LEU A 68 24.06 -8.35 3.61
C LEU A 68 24.91 -7.09 3.38
N PHE A 69 24.33 -5.91 3.62
CA PHE A 69 25.05 -4.64 3.52
C PHE A 69 26.33 -4.65 4.35
N VAL A 70 26.24 -5.02 5.64
CA VAL A 70 27.39 -5.10 6.55
C VAL A 70 28.44 -6.12 6.08
N THR A 71 27.99 -7.28 5.59
CA THR A 71 28.89 -8.34 5.10
C THR A 71 29.65 -7.90 3.86
N LEU A 72 28.96 -7.25 2.91
CA LEU A 72 29.56 -6.77 1.67
C LEU A 72 30.44 -5.54 1.87
N GLU A 73 30.19 -4.72 2.88
CA GLU A 73 31.05 -3.58 3.22
C GLU A 73 32.41 -4.02 3.78
N GLY A 74 32.57 -5.29 4.18
CA GLY A 74 33.85 -5.83 4.66
C GLY A 74 34.25 -5.29 6.04
N SER A 75 33.27 -4.91 6.87
CA SER A 75 33.54 -4.48 8.24
C SER A 75 33.76 -5.70 9.14
N ASP A 76 35.03 -6.13 9.25
CA ASP A 76 35.46 -7.26 10.11
C ASP A 76 35.11 -7.07 11.60
N ASN A 77 34.72 -5.84 12.00
CA ASN A 77 34.36 -5.48 13.37
C ASN A 77 33.02 -4.75 13.50
N ALA A 78 32.13 -4.74 12.50
CA ALA A 78 30.85 -4.01 12.59
C ALA A 78 30.01 -4.44 13.79
N ILE A 79 29.89 -5.75 14.02
CA ILE A 79 29.12 -6.31 15.15
C ILE A 79 29.80 -5.93 16.48
N SER A 80 31.13 -6.01 16.54
CA SER A 80 31.95 -5.64 17.71
C SER A 80 31.85 -4.14 18.03
N GLN A 81 31.87 -3.26 17.03
CA GLN A 81 31.69 -1.81 17.18
C GLN A 81 30.24 -1.44 17.54
N PHE A 82 29.24 -2.16 17.03
CA PHE A 82 27.84 -2.02 17.42
C PHE A 82 27.60 -2.40 18.88
N LEU A 83 28.35 -3.39 19.39
CA LEU A 83 28.26 -3.88 20.77
C LEU A 83 29.16 -3.12 21.77
N GLN A 84 30.33 -2.60 21.35
CA GLN A 84 31.33 -2.00 22.24
C GLN A 84 31.17 -0.49 22.48
N ASN A 85 30.54 0.26 21.58
CA ASN A 85 30.39 1.71 21.75
C ASN A 85 29.26 2.07 22.73
N ARG A 86 29.44 1.84 24.03
CA ARG A 86 28.61 2.44 25.07
C ARG A 86 29.21 3.79 25.49
N GLU A 87 28.61 4.88 25.01
CA GLU A 87 28.21 6.06 25.79
C GLU A 87 27.88 7.25 24.83
N SER A 88 26.62 7.69 24.89
CA SER A 88 26.05 8.93 24.33
C SER A 88 25.96 9.12 22.80
N ALA A 89 27.02 8.88 22.02
CA ALA A 89 26.96 9.04 20.55
C ALA A 89 26.20 7.89 19.86
N THR A 90 26.21 6.70 20.47
CA THR A 90 25.55 5.51 19.95
C THR A 90 24.08 5.42 20.21
N GLU A 91 23.55 6.10 21.23
CA GLU A 91 22.12 6.07 21.48
C GLU A 91 21.36 6.85 20.39
N MET A 92 21.91 7.99 19.91
CA MET A 92 21.35 8.71 18.76
C MET A 92 21.45 7.90 17.46
N ALA A 93 22.58 7.22 17.21
CA ALA A 93 22.75 6.38 16.02
C ALA A 93 21.81 5.16 16.07
N ARG A 94 21.70 4.49 17.22
CA ARG A 94 20.78 3.37 17.46
C ARG A 94 19.32 3.80 17.31
N GLN A 95 18.95 4.94 17.87
CA GLN A 95 17.60 5.50 17.70
C GLN A 95 17.31 5.85 16.24
N THR A 96 18.27 6.44 15.52
CA THR A 96 18.14 6.76 14.09
C THR A 96 17.94 5.49 13.26
N ILE A 97 18.73 4.44 13.49
CA ILE A 97 18.59 3.15 12.80
C ILE A 97 17.23 2.52 13.10
N ILE A 98 16.80 2.51 14.36
CA ILE A 98 15.50 1.97 14.76
C ILE A 98 14.35 2.74 14.11
N ILE A 99 14.45 4.08 14.03
CA ILE A 99 13.47 4.94 13.34
C ILE A 99 13.42 4.62 11.84
N VAL A 100 14.58 4.47 11.18
CA VAL A 100 14.64 4.14 9.74
C VAL A 100 14.05 2.75 9.46
N ILE A 101 14.33 1.77 10.30
CA ILE A 101 13.73 0.42 10.22
C ILE A 101 12.21 0.52 10.38
N ALA A 102 11.74 1.20 11.43
CA ALA A 102 10.31 1.33 11.71
C ALA A 102 9.58 2.08 10.60
N PHE A 103 10.15 3.19 10.11
CA PHE A 103 9.60 3.96 8.99
C PHE A 103 9.51 3.14 7.71
N THR A 104 10.60 2.45 7.33
CA THR A 104 10.64 1.63 6.12
C THR A 104 9.68 0.45 6.20
N ALA A 105 9.62 -0.21 7.36
CA ALA A 105 8.70 -1.31 7.60
C ALA A 105 7.23 -0.83 7.55
N ILE A 106 6.91 0.33 8.13
CA ILE A 106 5.54 0.87 8.09
C ILE A 106 5.14 1.32 6.68
N ILE A 107 6.05 1.93 5.91
CA ILE A 107 5.75 2.31 4.53
C ILE A 107 5.39 1.10 3.69
N THR A 108 6.16 0.02 3.82
CA THR A 108 6.02 -1.20 3.02
C THR A 108 4.85 -2.10 3.44
N THR A 109 4.24 -1.85 4.61
CA THR A 109 2.96 -2.47 5.00
C THR A 109 1.75 -1.66 4.57
N VAL A 110 1.87 -0.33 4.56
CA VAL A 110 0.78 0.58 4.19
C VAL A 110 0.60 0.67 2.68
N VAL A 111 1.70 0.71 1.93
CA VAL A 111 1.72 0.41 0.49
C VAL A 111 1.99 -1.09 0.39
N PRO A 112 1.03 -1.93 -0.03
CA PRO A 112 0.96 -3.35 0.34
C PRO A 112 2.00 -4.26 -0.33
N ILE A 113 3.28 -3.98 -0.13
CA ILE A 113 4.42 -4.78 -0.59
C ILE A 113 4.51 -6.05 0.26
N PHE A 114 4.48 -5.94 1.59
CA PHE A 114 4.52 -7.10 2.48
C PHE A 114 3.14 -7.50 3.02
N ALA A 115 2.06 -7.02 2.39
CA ALA A 115 0.70 -7.27 2.87
C ALA A 115 0.31 -8.75 2.81
N VAL A 116 -0.33 -9.26 3.87
CA VAL A 116 -0.91 -10.61 3.84
C VAL A 116 -2.11 -10.62 2.88
N GLY A 117 -1.87 -11.07 1.65
CA GLY A 117 -2.70 -10.74 0.50
C GLY A 117 -4.21 -10.99 0.65
N PRO A 118 -4.68 -12.15 1.14
CA PRO A 118 -6.11 -12.39 1.33
C PRO A 118 -6.78 -11.42 2.33
N PHE A 119 -6.10 -11.11 3.44
CA PHE A 119 -6.63 -10.19 4.45
C PHE A 119 -6.61 -8.74 3.94
N TYR A 120 -5.58 -8.37 3.18
CA TYR A 120 -5.53 -7.06 2.55
C TYR A 120 -6.62 -6.90 1.47
N ALA A 121 -7.02 -7.98 0.79
CA ALA A 121 -8.18 -7.97 -0.10
C ALA A 121 -9.49 -7.68 0.68
N GLY A 122 -9.71 -8.36 1.81
CA GLY A 122 -10.84 -8.08 2.69
C GLY A 122 -10.85 -6.64 3.19
N PHE A 123 -9.69 -6.14 3.63
CA PHE A 123 -9.52 -4.77 4.09
C PHE A 123 -9.79 -3.73 3.00
N THR A 124 -9.22 -3.94 1.80
CA THR A 124 -9.43 -3.07 0.64
C THR A 124 -10.89 -3.02 0.23
N TYR A 125 -11.60 -4.16 0.29
CA TYR A 125 -13.05 -4.18 0.03
C TYR A 125 -13.82 -3.28 1.01
N LEU A 126 -13.51 -3.35 2.31
CA LEU A 126 -14.14 -2.49 3.31
C LEU A 126 -13.88 -1.01 3.00
N LEU A 127 -12.62 -0.64 2.79
CA LEU A 127 -12.22 0.75 2.52
C LEU A 127 -12.86 1.29 1.25
N ARG A 128 -12.85 0.50 0.16
CA ARG A 128 -13.54 0.84 -1.08
C ARG A 128 -15.03 1.05 -0.84
N SER A 129 -15.68 0.14 -0.12
CA SER A 129 -17.13 0.24 0.16
C SER A 129 -17.47 1.47 1.00
N ILE A 130 -16.60 1.85 1.94
CA ILE A 130 -16.71 3.09 2.71
C ILE A 130 -16.54 4.31 1.80
N VAL A 131 -15.57 4.30 0.88
CA VAL A 131 -15.34 5.37 -0.12
C VAL A 131 -16.52 5.54 -1.06
N THR A 132 -17.13 4.44 -1.51
CA THR A 132 -18.28 4.43 -2.43
C THR A 132 -19.62 4.51 -1.71
N GLU A 133 -19.63 4.68 -0.39
CA GLU A 133 -20.83 4.81 0.46
C GLU A 133 -21.77 3.59 0.42
N ASN A 134 -21.25 2.42 0.03
CA ASN A 134 -22.01 1.18 0.07
C ASN A 134 -22.19 0.72 1.54
N PRO A 135 -23.37 0.17 1.91
CA PRO A 135 -23.56 -0.43 3.21
C PRO A 135 -22.60 -1.61 3.37
N VAL A 136 -21.92 -1.69 4.52
CA VAL A 136 -20.91 -2.71 4.79
C VAL A 136 -21.02 -3.18 6.24
N PHE A 137 -21.05 -4.49 6.42
CA PHE A 137 -20.94 -5.15 7.71
C PHE A 137 -19.48 -5.55 7.92
N LEU A 138 -18.77 -4.82 8.78
CA LEU A 138 -17.30 -4.90 8.91
C LEU A 138 -16.77 -6.34 9.01
N TRP A 139 -17.21 -7.11 10.01
CA TRP A 139 -16.70 -8.46 10.24
C TRP A 139 -17.08 -9.45 9.13
N HIS A 140 -18.38 -9.49 8.81
CA HIS A 140 -18.93 -10.46 7.86
C HIS A 140 -18.35 -10.25 6.46
N ASP A 141 -18.32 -8.99 5.99
CA ASP A 141 -17.89 -8.68 4.64
C ASP A 141 -16.37 -8.81 4.49
N PHE A 142 -15.61 -8.43 5.52
CA PHE A 142 -14.17 -8.67 5.55
C PHE A 142 -13.85 -10.15 5.38
N LYS A 143 -14.45 -11.00 6.22
CA LYS A 143 -14.21 -12.45 6.20
C LYS A 143 -14.64 -13.07 4.87
N THR A 144 -15.81 -12.67 4.37
CA THR A 144 -16.37 -13.20 3.12
C THR A 144 -15.47 -12.84 1.93
N LYS A 145 -15.03 -11.58 1.84
CA LYS A 145 -14.22 -11.10 0.71
C LYS A 145 -12.76 -11.53 0.78
N ALA A 146 -12.21 -11.70 1.97
CA ALA A 146 -10.90 -12.32 2.17
C ALA A 146 -10.91 -13.80 1.72
N ARG A 147 -11.99 -14.53 2.03
CA ARG A 147 -12.14 -15.94 1.60
C ARG A 147 -12.40 -16.09 0.11
N SER A 148 -13.29 -15.29 -0.46
CA SER A 148 -13.61 -15.39 -1.90
C SER A 148 -12.39 -15.13 -2.77
N ASN A 149 -11.52 -14.21 -2.35
CA ASN A 149 -10.29 -13.87 -3.07
C ASN A 149 -9.05 -14.56 -2.51
N PHE A 150 -9.20 -15.60 -1.69
CA PHE A 150 -8.06 -16.16 -0.95
C PHE A 150 -6.94 -16.65 -1.86
N LYS A 151 -7.25 -17.44 -2.89
CA LYS A 151 -6.25 -17.99 -3.82
C LYS A 151 -5.56 -16.89 -4.62
N LEU A 152 -6.33 -15.92 -5.12
CA LEU A 152 -5.80 -14.82 -5.93
C LEU A 152 -4.97 -13.86 -5.06
N GLY A 153 -5.51 -13.47 -3.91
CA GLY A 153 -4.83 -12.62 -2.93
C GLY A 153 -3.54 -13.24 -2.41
N LEU A 154 -3.51 -14.56 -2.17
CA LEU A 154 -2.28 -15.26 -1.77
C LEU A 154 -1.21 -15.21 -2.86
N LYS A 155 -1.59 -15.43 -4.13
CA LYS A 155 -0.66 -15.28 -5.26
C LYS A 155 -0.11 -13.85 -5.35
N VAL A 156 -0.97 -12.84 -5.22
CA VAL A 156 -0.56 -11.43 -5.24
C VAL A 156 0.40 -11.12 -4.08
N GLY A 157 0.06 -11.55 -2.86
CA GLY A 157 0.91 -11.35 -1.68
C GLY A 157 2.26 -12.03 -1.80
N LEU A 158 2.32 -13.25 -2.35
CA LEU A 158 3.59 -13.95 -2.60
C LEU A 158 4.44 -13.22 -3.63
N THR A 159 3.83 -12.76 -4.74
CA THR A 159 4.54 -11.98 -5.75
C THR A 159 5.11 -10.69 -5.18
N ASN A 160 4.33 -9.96 -4.36
CA ASN A 160 4.81 -8.75 -3.72
C ASN A 160 5.92 -9.03 -2.70
N PHE A 161 5.81 -10.13 -1.94
CA PHE A 161 6.87 -10.56 -1.01
C PHE A 161 8.18 -10.84 -1.76
N VAL A 162 8.13 -11.64 -2.83
CA VAL A 162 9.31 -11.99 -3.63
C VAL A 162 9.91 -10.73 -4.27
N ALA A 163 9.09 -9.88 -4.89
CA ALA A 163 9.56 -8.64 -5.50
C ALA A 163 10.16 -7.67 -4.46
N GLY A 164 9.51 -7.51 -3.31
CA GLY A 164 9.99 -6.69 -2.21
C GLY A 164 11.28 -7.22 -1.60
N PHE A 165 11.42 -8.54 -1.46
CA PHE A 165 12.64 -9.18 -0.97
C PHE A 165 13.84 -8.87 -1.87
N PHE A 166 13.71 -9.12 -3.18
CA PHE A 166 14.79 -8.84 -4.13
C PHE A 166 15.12 -7.35 -4.18
N LEU A 167 14.13 -6.46 -4.21
CA LEU A 167 14.39 -5.02 -4.21
C LEU A 167 15.14 -4.55 -2.96
N MET A 168 14.85 -5.11 -1.78
CA MET A 168 15.58 -4.78 -0.55
C MET A 168 17.01 -5.32 -0.56
N VAL A 169 17.21 -6.54 -1.06
CA VAL A 169 18.54 -7.14 -1.26
C VAL A 169 19.36 -6.32 -2.25
N ASP A 170 18.78 -5.96 -3.39
CA ASP A 170 19.42 -5.15 -4.44
C ASP A 170 19.79 -3.76 -3.93
N ALA A 171 18.90 -3.12 -3.16
CA ALA A 171 19.18 -1.83 -2.54
C ALA A 171 20.32 -1.91 -1.51
N ALA A 172 20.36 -2.97 -0.69
CA ALA A 172 21.45 -3.18 0.26
C ALA A 172 22.79 -3.44 -0.43
N ALA A 173 22.80 -4.27 -1.47
CA ALA A 173 24.00 -4.52 -2.28
C ALA A 173 24.50 -3.24 -2.95
N TYR A 174 23.58 -2.46 -3.55
CA TYR A 174 23.91 -1.15 -4.13
C TYR A 174 24.55 -0.23 -3.09
N MET A 175 23.95 -0.08 -1.91
CA MET A 175 24.49 0.78 -0.85
C MET A 175 25.90 0.35 -0.44
N ALA A 176 26.15 -0.95 -0.26
CA ALA A 176 27.48 -1.46 0.12
C ALA A 176 28.54 -1.16 -0.94
N ILE A 177 28.23 -1.43 -2.22
CA ILE A 177 29.14 -1.19 -3.34
C ILE A 177 29.39 0.32 -3.52
N SER A 178 28.36 1.16 -3.31
CA SER A 178 28.46 2.61 -3.48
C SER A 178 29.25 3.31 -2.38
N ASN A 179 29.15 2.85 -1.12
CA ASN A 179 29.87 3.44 0.01
C ASN A 179 31.37 3.10 -0.05
N ASN A 180 31.71 1.90 -0.53
CA ASN A 180 33.08 1.43 -0.82
C ASN A 180 34.12 1.79 0.26
N SER A 181 33.73 1.75 1.53
CA SER A 181 34.54 2.19 2.68
C SER A 181 35.91 1.51 2.75
N GLN A 182 35.97 0.24 2.33
CA GLN A 182 37.18 -0.60 2.33
C GLN A 182 37.86 -0.72 0.95
N GLY A 183 37.39 0.01 -0.07
CA GLY A 183 37.98 -0.02 -1.41
C GLY A 183 37.76 -1.32 -2.22
N GLN A 184 37.03 -2.29 -1.68
CA GLN A 184 36.76 -3.60 -2.32
C GLN A 184 36.05 -3.47 -3.68
N PHE A 185 35.29 -2.39 -3.89
CA PHE A 185 34.54 -2.12 -5.11
C PHE A 185 35.08 -0.90 -5.88
N SER A 186 36.34 -0.50 -5.64
CA SER A 186 36.98 0.65 -6.29
C SER A 186 37.03 0.58 -7.82
N ASN A 187 37.00 -0.64 -8.37
CA ASN A 187 36.99 -0.87 -9.82
C ASN A 187 35.62 -0.71 -10.48
N VAL A 188 34.54 -0.48 -9.71
CA VAL A 188 33.19 -0.31 -10.27
C VAL A 188 33.01 1.13 -10.77
N PRO A 189 32.79 1.34 -12.08
CA PRO A 189 32.57 2.68 -12.64
C PRO A 189 31.32 3.35 -12.08
N SER A 190 31.40 4.66 -11.78
CA SER A 190 30.30 5.44 -11.21
C SER A 190 29.04 5.47 -12.09
N PHE A 191 29.20 5.36 -13.42
CA PHE A 191 28.06 5.31 -14.35
C PHE A 191 27.23 4.02 -14.19
N ILE A 192 27.87 2.89 -13.90
CA ILE A 192 27.15 1.62 -13.64
C ILE A 192 26.32 1.74 -12.36
N LEU A 193 26.89 2.36 -11.32
CA LEU A 193 26.17 2.65 -10.08
C LEU A 193 24.98 3.59 -10.30
N PHE A 194 25.15 4.62 -11.14
CA PHE A 194 24.05 5.53 -11.49
C PHE A 194 22.89 4.79 -12.19
N ILE A 195 23.18 3.92 -13.16
CA ILE A 195 22.15 3.10 -13.81
C ILE A 195 21.49 2.17 -12.81
N ALA A 196 22.27 1.50 -11.96
CA ALA A 196 21.76 0.55 -10.98
C ALA A 196 20.73 1.19 -10.04
N ILE A 197 21.05 2.35 -9.45
CA ILE A 197 20.11 3.05 -8.56
C ILE A 197 18.87 3.55 -9.30
N ALA A 198 19.03 4.06 -10.54
CA ALA A 198 17.90 4.50 -11.34
C ALA A 198 16.91 3.34 -11.61
N VAL A 199 17.43 2.15 -11.93
CA VAL A 199 16.62 0.95 -12.15
C VAL A 199 15.95 0.49 -10.85
N ILE A 200 16.69 0.41 -9.73
CA ILE A 200 16.15 0.00 -8.43
C ILE A 200 15.03 0.95 -7.97
N LEU A 201 15.27 2.27 -8.07
CA LEU A 201 14.27 3.28 -7.70
C LEU A 201 13.03 3.20 -8.60
N PHE A 202 13.23 3.08 -9.92
CA PHE A 202 12.13 2.97 -10.87
C PHE A 202 11.27 1.72 -10.60
N LEU A 203 11.90 0.56 -10.42
CA LEU A 203 11.20 -0.70 -10.14
C LEU A 203 10.49 -0.67 -8.78
N SER A 204 11.11 -0.07 -7.75
CA SER A 204 10.50 0.10 -6.44
C SER A 204 9.25 0.98 -6.49
N LEU A 205 9.35 2.13 -7.16
CA LEU A 205 8.21 3.03 -7.36
C LEU A 205 7.11 2.36 -8.19
N LEU A 206 7.48 1.68 -9.28
CA LEU A 206 6.51 0.97 -10.12
C LEU A 206 5.77 -0.10 -9.30
N LEU A 207 6.47 -0.90 -8.49
CA LEU A 207 5.87 -1.91 -7.62
C LEU A 207 4.88 -1.29 -6.64
N MET A 208 5.25 -0.18 -6.01
CA MET A 208 4.36 0.57 -5.11
C MET A 208 3.11 1.07 -5.84
N MET A 209 3.26 1.61 -7.05
CA MET A 209 2.13 2.12 -7.84
C MET A 209 1.22 1.00 -8.34
N VAL A 210 1.76 -0.13 -8.78
CA VAL A 210 0.97 -1.31 -9.17
C VAL A 210 0.10 -1.77 -8.00
N ASN A 211 0.65 -1.73 -6.79
CA ASN A 211 -0.04 -2.13 -5.57
C ASN A 211 -1.14 -1.17 -5.12
N LEU A 212 -1.14 0.09 -5.56
CA LEU A 212 -2.31 0.97 -5.42
C LEU A 212 -3.53 0.42 -6.16
N TYR A 213 -3.32 -0.29 -7.28
CA TYR A 213 -4.41 -0.76 -8.15
C TYR A 213 -4.74 -2.24 -7.98
N ALA A 214 -3.76 -3.09 -7.69
CA ALA A 214 -3.93 -4.54 -7.66
C ALA A 214 -5.07 -4.97 -6.71
N TYR A 215 -5.04 -4.55 -5.44
CA TYR A 215 -6.08 -4.95 -4.50
C TYR A 215 -7.45 -4.33 -4.82
N PRO A 216 -7.56 -3.03 -5.17
CA PRO A 216 -8.85 -2.45 -5.58
C PRO A 216 -9.46 -3.10 -6.83
N ILE A 217 -8.67 -3.47 -7.84
CA ILE A 217 -9.14 -4.19 -9.02
C ILE A 217 -9.61 -5.59 -8.63
N MET A 218 -8.82 -6.32 -7.84
CA MET A 218 -9.14 -7.69 -7.41
C MET A 218 -10.47 -7.78 -6.65
N VAL A 219 -10.80 -6.79 -5.82
CA VAL A 219 -12.06 -6.80 -5.06
C VAL A 219 -13.26 -6.27 -5.85
N THR A 220 -13.00 -5.58 -6.97
CA THR A 220 -14.04 -4.97 -7.82
C THR A 220 -14.47 -5.91 -8.94
N PHE A 221 -13.53 -6.63 -9.55
CA PHE A 221 -13.76 -7.43 -10.74
C PHE A 221 -13.35 -8.88 -10.53
N ASN A 222 -14.04 -9.81 -11.20
CA ASN A 222 -13.62 -11.21 -11.26
C ASN A 222 -12.55 -11.37 -12.36
N VAL A 223 -11.28 -11.18 -12.00
CA VAL A 223 -10.15 -11.20 -12.93
C VAL A 223 -9.18 -12.33 -12.64
N THR A 224 -8.53 -12.84 -13.69
CA THR A 224 -7.40 -13.77 -13.53
C THR A 224 -6.15 -13.04 -13.04
N TYR A 225 -5.19 -13.78 -12.47
CA TYR A 225 -3.91 -13.23 -12.01
C TYR A 225 -3.16 -12.44 -13.10
N LYS A 226 -3.15 -12.93 -14.34
CA LYS A 226 -2.48 -12.25 -15.46
C LYS A 226 -3.19 -10.95 -15.85
N GLN A 227 -4.52 -10.96 -15.92
CA GLN A 227 -5.32 -9.77 -16.21
C GLN A 227 -5.18 -8.73 -15.11
N LEU A 228 -5.14 -9.16 -13.85
CA LEU A 228 -4.96 -8.29 -12.69
C LEU A 228 -3.70 -7.44 -12.80
N TYR A 229 -2.54 -8.10 -12.97
CA TYR A 229 -1.27 -7.39 -13.06
C TYR A 229 -1.12 -6.61 -14.35
N LYS A 230 -1.61 -7.13 -15.49
CA LYS A 230 -1.61 -6.37 -16.75
C LYS A 230 -2.36 -5.05 -16.59
N ASN A 231 -3.56 -5.08 -16.02
CA ASN A 231 -4.37 -3.88 -15.83
C ASN A 231 -3.76 -2.94 -14.78
N ALA A 232 -3.25 -3.48 -13.67
CA ALA A 232 -2.62 -2.67 -12.62
C ALA A 232 -1.34 -1.97 -13.11
N ILE A 233 -0.51 -2.64 -13.93
CA ILE A 233 0.70 -2.06 -14.53
C ILE A 233 0.34 -1.00 -15.58
N ILE A 234 -0.66 -1.25 -16.42
CA ILE A 234 -1.09 -0.25 -17.40
C ILE A 234 -1.57 1.02 -16.70
N LEU A 235 -2.38 0.90 -15.64
CA LEU A 235 -2.85 2.06 -14.88
C LEU A 235 -1.74 2.74 -14.07
N SER A 236 -0.76 1.99 -13.57
CA SER A 236 0.39 2.58 -12.87
C SER A 236 1.23 3.45 -13.81
N LEU A 237 1.41 3.01 -15.06
CA LEU A 237 2.17 3.72 -16.09
C LEU A 237 1.40 4.90 -16.71
N ILE A 238 0.13 4.72 -17.08
CA ILE A 238 -0.69 5.80 -17.68
C ILE A 238 -0.81 6.99 -16.74
N ARG A 239 -0.94 6.75 -15.43
CA ARG A 239 -1.06 7.79 -14.40
C ARG A 239 0.18 7.94 -13.55
N TRP A 240 1.37 7.76 -14.13
CA TRP A 240 2.65 7.77 -13.40
C TRP A 240 2.78 8.96 -12.43
N ILE A 241 2.62 10.20 -12.93
CA ILE A 241 2.79 11.42 -12.12
C ILE A 241 1.73 11.51 -11.01
N PRO A 242 0.41 11.40 -11.28
CA PRO A 242 -0.60 11.38 -10.21
C PRO A 242 -0.38 10.27 -9.17
N ASN A 243 0.05 9.08 -9.60
CA ASN A 243 0.35 7.97 -8.69
C ASN A 243 1.54 8.30 -7.78
N LEU A 244 2.59 8.89 -8.34
CA LEU A 244 3.75 9.34 -7.59
C LEU A 244 3.38 10.37 -6.52
N LEU A 245 2.53 11.34 -6.86
CA LEU A 245 2.06 12.35 -5.90
C LEU A 245 1.29 11.72 -4.72
N ILE A 246 0.48 10.70 -4.98
CA ILE A 246 -0.22 9.95 -3.92
C ILE A 246 0.76 9.15 -3.06
N LEU A 247 1.79 8.53 -3.66
CA LEU A 247 2.83 7.84 -2.90
C LEU A 247 3.64 8.81 -2.02
N ILE A 248 4.01 9.98 -2.54
CA ILE A 248 4.68 11.02 -1.76
C ILE A 248 3.80 11.48 -0.61
N LEU A 249 2.50 11.72 -0.86
CA LEU A 249 1.55 12.07 0.18
C LEU A 249 1.48 10.99 1.27
N ASN A 250 1.45 9.71 0.88
CA ASN A 250 1.48 8.60 1.84
C ASN A 250 2.78 8.59 2.66
N ALA A 251 3.94 8.78 2.02
CA ALA A 251 5.23 8.84 2.71
C ALA A 251 5.29 10.00 3.72
N VAL A 252 4.81 11.19 3.35
CA VAL A 252 4.75 12.36 4.24
C VAL A 252 3.83 12.09 5.44
N LEU A 253 2.64 11.54 5.19
CA LEU A 253 1.68 11.23 6.26
C LEU A 253 2.22 10.17 7.24
N ILE A 254 3.00 9.21 6.74
CA ILE A 254 3.67 8.19 7.57
C ILE A 254 4.87 8.78 8.30
N ALA A 255 5.62 9.69 7.70
CA ALA A 255 6.80 10.31 8.30
C ALA A 255 6.46 11.29 9.43
N LEU A 256 5.30 11.96 9.35
CA LEU A 256 4.90 13.02 10.28
C LEU A 256 4.93 12.59 11.78
N PRO A 257 4.39 11.42 12.16
CA PRO A 257 4.57 10.88 13.52
C PRO A 257 6.02 10.72 13.98
N PHE A 258 6.94 10.41 13.07
CA PHE A 258 8.36 10.23 13.38
C PHE A 258 9.09 11.56 13.58
N LEU A 259 8.58 12.68 13.03
CA LEU A 259 9.16 14.01 13.26
C LEU A 259 9.03 14.46 14.72
N PHE A 260 8.02 13.99 15.45
CA PHE A 260 7.88 14.29 16.87
C PHE A 260 8.85 13.51 17.77
N MET A 261 9.68 12.63 17.19
CA MET A 261 10.65 11.81 17.92
C MET A 261 11.98 12.52 18.18
N PHE A 262 12.27 13.65 17.53
CA PHE A 262 13.54 14.38 17.69
C PHE A 262 13.75 14.99 19.10
N GLY A 263 12.82 14.80 20.06
CA GLY A 263 12.84 15.40 21.40
C GLY A 263 12.71 14.42 22.58
N ASN A 264 13.36 13.24 22.55
CA ASN A 264 13.33 12.18 23.59
C ASN A 264 12.04 11.33 23.68
N SER A 265 11.15 11.39 22.70
CA SER A 265 9.97 10.50 22.67
C SER A 265 10.34 9.10 22.16
N THR A 266 10.02 8.06 22.94
CA THR A 266 10.13 6.65 22.55
C THR A 266 9.21 6.33 21.36
N LEU A 267 9.43 5.21 20.66
CA LEU A 267 8.63 4.72 19.51
C LEU A 267 7.12 4.54 19.78
N VAL A 268 6.64 4.86 20.98
CA VAL A 268 5.26 4.73 21.41
C VAL A 268 4.31 5.53 20.52
N ILE A 269 4.59 6.80 20.23
CA ILE A 269 3.66 7.66 19.46
C ILE A 269 3.43 7.13 18.04
N PRO A 270 4.46 6.88 17.21
CA PRO A 270 4.26 6.29 15.88
C PRO A 270 3.59 4.92 15.94
N THR A 271 3.94 4.09 16.94
CA THR A 271 3.37 2.75 17.09
C THR A 271 1.87 2.81 17.39
N VAL A 272 1.45 3.66 18.31
CA VAL A 272 0.04 3.88 18.65
C VAL A 272 -0.71 4.40 17.41
N LEU A 273 -0.20 5.43 16.74
CA LEU A 273 -0.85 5.97 15.54
C LEU A 273 -0.96 4.92 14.42
N TYR A 274 0.08 4.11 14.23
CA TYR A 274 0.05 2.99 13.30
C TYR A 274 -1.04 1.96 13.67
N ILE A 275 -1.12 1.55 14.93
CA ILE A 275 -2.08 0.53 15.37
C ILE A 275 -3.53 1.01 15.26
N PHE A 276 -3.81 2.30 15.48
CA PHE A 276 -5.20 2.77 15.56
C PHE A 276 -5.71 3.48 14.30
N ILE A 277 -4.82 4.11 13.51
CA ILE A 277 -5.25 5.09 12.49
C ILE A 277 -4.58 4.87 11.13
N THR A 278 -3.25 4.69 11.09
CA THR A 278 -2.48 4.87 9.84
C THR A 278 -2.91 3.95 8.68
N PRO A 279 -3.04 2.61 8.84
CA PRO A 279 -3.39 1.73 7.71
C PRO A 279 -4.77 2.04 7.13
N ALA A 280 -5.78 2.26 7.97
CA ALA A 280 -7.13 2.60 7.53
C ALA A 280 -7.20 3.99 6.90
N PHE A 281 -6.50 4.99 7.44
CA PHE A 281 -6.49 6.33 6.86
C PHE A 281 -5.82 6.37 5.49
N ILE A 282 -4.62 5.82 5.38
CA ILE A 282 -3.88 5.78 4.11
C ILE A 282 -4.59 4.86 3.10
N GLY A 283 -5.11 3.72 3.55
CA GLY A 283 -5.91 2.85 2.71
C GLY A 283 -7.18 3.54 2.20
N PHE A 284 -7.85 4.34 3.02
CA PHE A 284 -9.01 5.13 2.61
C PHE A 284 -8.62 6.20 1.58
N LEU A 285 -7.52 6.93 1.80
CA LEU A 285 -6.96 7.89 0.85
C LEU A 285 -6.64 7.26 -0.50
N ASN A 286 -5.93 6.13 -0.48
CA ASN A 286 -5.59 5.38 -1.69
C ASN A 286 -6.84 4.90 -2.42
N ASN A 287 -7.82 4.32 -1.72
CA ASN A 287 -9.06 3.87 -2.34
C ASN A 287 -9.91 5.04 -2.88
N PHE A 288 -9.91 6.20 -2.21
CA PHE A 288 -10.61 7.39 -2.70
C PHE A 288 -10.02 7.90 -4.02
N TYR A 289 -8.69 7.92 -4.12
CA TYR A 289 -7.99 8.26 -5.35
C TYR A 289 -8.23 7.20 -6.45
N VAL A 290 -7.94 5.94 -6.14
CA VAL A 290 -7.96 4.81 -7.09
C VAL A 290 -9.37 4.55 -7.62
N ASN A 291 -10.42 4.72 -6.80
CA ASN A 291 -11.79 4.50 -7.25
C ASN A 291 -12.18 5.43 -8.41
N ASN A 292 -11.72 6.68 -8.40
CA ASN A 292 -11.94 7.61 -9.52
C ASN A 292 -11.20 7.16 -10.77
N THR A 293 -9.96 6.65 -10.62
CA THR A 293 -9.18 6.09 -11.74
C THR A 293 -9.87 4.86 -12.33
N ILE A 294 -10.23 3.89 -11.48
CA ILE A 294 -10.88 2.65 -11.91
C ILE A 294 -12.19 2.96 -12.63
N LYS A 295 -13.00 3.86 -12.07
CA LYS A 295 -14.24 4.28 -12.71
C LYS A 295 -13.98 4.84 -14.12
N LYS A 296 -13.05 5.78 -14.25
CA LYS A 296 -12.73 6.40 -15.54
C LYS A 296 -12.19 5.43 -16.60
N TYR A 297 -11.29 4.51 -16.23
CA TYR A 297 -10.54 3.70 -17.20
C TYR A 297 -11.06 2.27 -17.39
N LEU A 298 -11.76 1.72 -16.39
CA LEU A 298 -12.22 0.32 -16.41
C LEU A 298 -13.74 0.17 -16.42
N ILE A 299 -14.50 1.17 -15.98
CA ILE A 299 -15.97 1.11 -15.93
C ILE A 299 -16.58 1.96 -17.04
N ASP A 300 -16.27 3.25 -17.07
CA ASP A 300 -16.89 4.22 -17.99
C ASP A 300 -16.09 4.36 -19.30
N ASN A 301 -15.38 3.31 -19.72
CA ASN A 301 -14.47 3.38 -20.86
C ASN A 301 -15.19 3.08 -22.17
N GLU A 302 -15.65 4.14 -22.85
CA GLU A 302 -16.34 4.07 -24.14
C GLU A 302 -15.56 3.29 -25.22
N SER A 303 -14.22 3.35 -25.21
CA SER A 303 -13.39 2.64 -26.21
C SER A 303 -13.40 1.13 -26.01
N ALA A 304 -13.50 0.67 -24.75
CA ALA A 304 -13.65 -0.74 -24.45
C ALA A 304 -15.05 -1.24 -24.82
N ASP A 305 -16.08 -0.43 -24.64
CA ASP A 305 -17.45 -0.81 -24.99
C ASP A 305 -17.65 -0.89 -26.52
N LYS A 306 -17.11 0.07 -27.28
CA LYS A 306 -17.09 -0.01 -28.76
C LYS A 306 -16.36 -1.26 -29.27
N SER A 307 -15.23 -1.64 -28.66
CA SER A 307 -14.49 -2.84 -29.07
C SER A 307 -15.27 -4.15 -28.84
N LYS A 308 -16.12 -4.21 -27.81
CA LYS A 308 -16.99 -5.36 -27.54
C LYS A 308 -18.14 -5.44 -28.55
N GLU A 309 -18.68 -4.31 -28.99
CA GLU A 309 -19.72 -4.25 -30.01
C GLU A 309 -19.18 -4.76 -31.35
N THR A 310 -18.01 -4.27 -31.79
CA THR A 310 -17.39 -4.72 -33.05
C THR A 310 -17.03 -6.20 -33.03
N THR A 311 -16.61 -6.75 -31.88
CA THR A 311 -16.31 -8.19 -31.76
C THR A 311 -17.58 -9.05 -31.87
N LYS A 312 -18.70 -8.58 -31.30
CA LYS A 312 -20.00 -9.27 -31.40
C LYS A 312 -20.59 -9.20 -32.81
N GLU A 313 -20.42 -8.08 -33.51
CA GLU A 313 -20.81 -7.95 -34.92
C GLU A 313 -20.00 -8.90 -35.80
N ALA A 314 -18.68 -8.98 -35.58
CA ALA A 314 -17.81 -9.91 -36.32
C ALA A 314 -18.10 -11.40 -36.04
N GLU A 315 -18.62 -11.76 -34.86
CA GLU A 315 -19.05 -13.13 -34.54
C GLU A 315 -20.49 -13.43 -35.04
N GLY A 316 -21.34 -12.41 -35.18
CA GLY A 316 -22.71 -12.53 -35.67
C GLY A 316 -22.82 -12.70 -37.19
N ASP A 317 -21.85 -12.20 -37.95
CA ASP A 317 -21.78 -12.32 -39.41
C ASP A 317 -21.18 -13.67 -39.90
N VAL A 318 -20.88 -14.60 -38.99
CA VAL A 318 -20.29 -15.93 -39.30
C VAL A 318 -21.32 -17.08 -39.17
N ILE A 319 -22.62 -16.77 -39.06
CA ILE A 319 -23.71 -17.77 -39.04
C ILE A 319 -24.58 -17.64 -40.28
#